data_AF-A0AAW2R2Y6-F1
#
_entry.id   AF-A0AAW2R2Y6-F1
#
_cell.length_a   1.000
_cell.length_b   1.000
_cell.length_c   1.000
_cell.angle_alpha   90.00
_cell.angle_beta   90.00
_cell.angle_gamma   90.00
#
_symmetry.space_group_name_H-M   'P 1'
#
loop_
_entity.id
_entity.type
_entity.pdbx_description
1 polymer ?
#
loop_
_entity_poly.entity_id
_entity_poly.type
_entity_poly.pdbx_seq_one_letter_code
_entity_poly.pdbx_strand_id
1 'polypeptide(L)'
;MDHSKNNIKNLVIFSLIIATIILLSSWDPFTDKSSLLQRHSSDSAAVLLPFPLNDELQTALRKASTPNKTVVLTVINKAYVDPPATAESPSMFDLFLEAFWAGEGTRPLVENLLVVAVDETAHERCVFRRLNCYRLRAEDDDSGSGGGDDFSSEKVYMSDEFIEMMWWRTRFLLDVLRRGYDFIFTVRTSAFLSHNFHPII
;
A
#
# COMPACT_ATOMS: atom_id res chain seq x y z
N MET A 1 -37.96 -38.37 -45.74
CA MET A 1 -37.92 -36.89 -45.65
C MET A 1 -36.98 -36.49 -44.51
N ASP A 2 -35.81 -37.14 -44.43
CA ASP A 2 -35.03 -37.26 -43.18
C ASP A 2 -33.60 -36.71 -43.31
N HIS A 3 -33.13 -36.51 -44.54
CA HIS A 3 -31.78 -36.01 -44.83
C HIS A 3 -31.57 -34.54 -44.41
N SER A 4 -32.60 -33.71 -44.50
CA SER A 4 -32.53 -32.28 -44.12
C SER A 4 -32.41 -32.10 -42.60
N LYS A 5 -33.08 -32.95 -41.81
CA LYS A 5 -33.05 -32.90 -40.34
C LYS A 5 -31.69 -33.27 -39.76
N ASN A 6 -30.97 -34.20 -40.40
CA ASN A 6 -29.62 -34.60 -39.99
C ASN A 6 -28.58 -33.50 -40.30
N ASN A 7 -28.74 -32.79 -41.42
CA ASN A 7 -27.87 -31.68 -41.78
C ASN A 7 -28.01 -30.50 -40.81
N ILE A 8 -29.24 -30.19 -40.38
CA ILE A 8 -29.50 -29.12 -39.40
C ILE A 8 -28.91 -29.47 -38.03
N LYS A 9 -29.10 -30.72 -37.56
CA LYS A 9 -28.49 -31.17 -36.30
C LYS A 9 -26.97 -31.11 -36.35
N ASN A 10 -26.37 -31.54 -37.46
CA ASN A 10 -24.93 -31.46 -37.65
C ASN A 10 -24.44 -30.01 -37.65
N LEU A 11 -25.16 -29.09 -38.30
CA LEU A 11 -24.78 -27.67 -38.34
C LEU A 11 -24.85 -27.00 -36.96
N VAL A 12 -25.85 -27.36 -36.14
CA VAL A 12 -25.97 -26.88 -34.75
C VAL A 12 -24.83 -27.43 -33.89
N ILE A 13 -24.45 -28.70 -34.07
CA ILE A 13 -23.32 -29.31 -33.35
C ILE A 13 -22.00 -28.64 -33.73
N PHE A 14 -21.76 -28.39 -35.03
CA PHE A 14 -20.56 -27.68 -35.48
C PHE A 14 -20.51 -26.25 -34.92
N SER A 15 -21.64 -25.53 -34.89
CA SER A 15 -21.71 -24.18 -34.31
C SER A 15 -21.36 -24.18 -32.81
N LEU A 16 -21.88 -25.14 -32.05
CA LEU A 16 -21.57 -25.28 -30.62
C LEU A 16 -20.08 -25.60 -30.38
N ILE A 17 -19.49 -26.48 -31.19
CA ILE A 17 -18.06 -26.83 -31.09
C ILE A 17 -17.18 -25.62 -31.41
N ILE A 18 -17.52 -24.84 -32.43
CA ILE A 18 -16.78 -23.62 -32.78
C ILE A 18 -16.89 -22.58 -31.66
N ALA A 19 -18.08 -22.38 -31.10
CA ALA A 19 -18.28 -21.47 -29.98
C ALA A 19 -17.50 -21.89 -28.73
N THR A 20 -17.42 -23.19 -28.41
CA THR A 20 -16.61 -23.67 -27.28
C THR A 20 -15.12 -23.54 -27.55
N ILE A 21 -14.65 -23.74 -28.78
CA ILE A 21 -13.25 -23.51 -29.15
C ILE A 21 -12.91 -22.03 -29.01
N ILE A 22 -13.78 -21.11 -29.44
CA ILE A 22 -13.56 -19.66 -29.30
C ILE A 22 -13.50 -19.26 -27.82
N LEU A 23 -14.39 -19.80 -26.98
CA LEU A 23 -14.40 -19.56 -25.54
C LEU A 23 -13.16 -20.14 -24.84
N LEU A 24 -12.67 -21.29 -25.29
CA LEU A 24 -11.43 -21.89 -24.79
C LEU A 24 -10.18 -21.13 -25.27
N SER A 25 -10.21 -20.56 -26.49
CA SER A 25 -9.09 -19.78 -27.02
C SER A 25 -9.03 -18.35 -26.49
N SER A 26 -10.14 -17.80 -25.99
CA SER A 26 -10.16 -16.50 -25.31
C SER A 26 -9.87 -16.57 -23.81
N TRP A 27 -9.72 -17.78 -23.27
CA TRP A 27 -9.12 -18.01 -21.96
C TRP A 27 -7.61 -18.15 -22.14
N ASP A 28 -6.91 -17.03 -22.30
CA ASP A 28 -5.47 -17.01 -22.12
C ASP A 28 -5.16 -17.46 -20.69
N PRO A 29 -4.44 -18.58 -20.47
CA PRO A 29 -3.82 -18.78 -19.18
C PRO A 29 -2.78 -17.66 -19.08
N PHE A 30 -2.97 -16.76 -18.12
CA PHE A 30 -2.01 -15.74 -17.73
C PHE A 30 -0.69 -16.44 -17.38
N THR A 31 0.11 -16.70 -18.41
CA THR A 31 1.39 -17.38 -18.34
C THR A 31 2.43 -16.29 -18.45
N ASP A 32 2.69 -15.74 -17.27
CA ASP A 32 3.84 -14.91 -16.95
C ASP A 32 5.13 -15.58 -17.45
N LYS A 33 5.68 -15.07 -18.56
CA LYS A 33 7.06 -15.28 -19.00
C LYS A 33 7.56 -14.09 -19.81
N SER A 34 7.88 -12.99 -19.15
CA SER A 34 8.91 -12.05 -19.63
C SER A 34 10.23 -12.30 -18.90
N SER A 35 10.72 -13.53 -19.04
CA SER A 35 12.14 -13.86 -18.91
C SER A 35 12.90 -13.27 -20.10
N LEU A 36 13.05 -11.95 -20.16
CA LEU A 36 13.92 -11.26 -21.12
C LEU A 36 14.52 -10.01 -20.47
N LEU A 37 15.39 -10.19 -19.48
CA LEU A 37 16.63 -9.40 -19.30
C LEU A 37 17.52 -10.11 -18.27
N GLN A 38 17.92 -11.34 -18.58
CA GLN A 38 19.13 -11.90 -18.00
C GLN A 38 20.31 -11.26 -18.74
N ARG A 39 20.73 -10.06 -18.32
CA ARG A 39 22.04 -9.52 -18.68
C ARG A 39 22.94 -9.64 -17.46
N HIS A 40 23.71 -10.72 -17.47
CA HIS A 40 24.90 -10.86 -16.66
C HIS A 40 25.85 -9.70 -16.94
N SER A 41 26.17 -8.90 -15.93
CA SER A 41 27.47 -8.24 -15.81
C SER A 41 27.74 -8.00 -14.33
N SER A 42 28.59 -8.87 -13.79
CA SER A 42 29.41 -8.60 -12.62
C SER A 42 30.21 -7.32 -12.81
N ASP A 43 30.52 -6.69 -11.68
CA ASP A 43 31.40 -5.53 -11.49
C ASP A 43 30.97 -4.21 -12.12
N SER A 44 30.40 -3.34 -11.28
CA SER A 44 30.88 -1.97 -11.16
C SER A 44 30.53 -1.41 -9.79
N ALA A 45 31.57 -0.86 -9.16
CA ALA A 45 31.62 -0.29 -7.83
C ALA A 45 30.33 0.41 -7.39
N ALA A 46 29.97 0.15 -6.13
CA ALA A 46 29.03 0.96 -5.38
C ALA A 46 29.43 2.44 -5.50
N VAL A 47 28.72 3.19 -6.36
CA VAL A 47 28.61 4.63 -6.22
C VAL A 47 27.68 4.84 -5.03
N LEU A 48 28.28 4.75 -3.82
CA LEU A 48 27.73 5.38 -2.63
C LEU A 48 27.65 6.87 -2.94
N LEU A 49 26.54 7.30 -3.56
CA LEU A 49 26.10 8.66 -3.34
C LEU A 49 25.91 8.77 -1.82
N PRO A 50 26.63 9.68 -1.14
CA PRO A 50 26.36 9.93 0.26
C PRO A 50 24.98 10.57 0.30
N PHE A 51 23.94 9.75 0.50
CA PHE A 51 22.70 10.27 1.05
C PHE A 51 23.09 11.04 2.32
N PRO A 52 22.51 12.23 2.55
CA PRO A 52 22.89 13.07 3.67
C PRO A 52 22.89 12.23 4.95
N LEU A 53 23.90 12.45 5.78
CA LEU A 53 24.23 11.63 6.96
C LEU A 53 23.07 11.49 7.97
N ASN A 54 22.00 12.27 7.77
CA ASN A 54 20.76 12.31 8.56
C ASN A 54 19.49 12.03 7.71
N ASP A 55 19.57 11.13 6.73
CA ASP A 55 18.35 10.67 6.03
C ASP A 55 17.58 9.65 6.89
N GLU A 56 16.69 10.17 7.74
CA GLU A 56 15.84 9.40 8.65
C GLU A 56 14.98 8.39 7.88
N LEU A 57 14.46 8.79 6.72
CA LEU A 57 13.62 7.94 5.88
C LEU A 57 14.42 6.77 5.32
N GLN A 58 15.60 7.02 4.76
CA GLN A 58 16.48 5.97 4.26
C GLN A 58 16.83 4.95 5.35
N THR A 59 17.07 5.45 6.57
CA THR A 59 17.38 4.60 7.73
C THR A 59 16.18 3.74 8.12
N ALA A 60 14.98 4.33 8.17
CA ALA A 60 13.75 3.62 8.48
C ALA A 60 13.42 2.57 7.41
N LEU A 61 13.54 2.91 6.13
CA LEU A 61 13.32 1.99 5.01
C LEU A 61 14.29 0.81 5.05
N ARG A 62 15.59 1.06 5.25
CA ARG A 62 16.58 -0.02 5.39
C ARG A 62 16.30 -0.94 6.56
N LYS A 63 15.80 -0.41 7.68
CA LYS A 63 15.47 -1.21 8.87
C LYS A 63 14.23 -2.08 8.66
N ALA A 64 13.24 -1.56 7.93
CA ALA A 64 11.95 -2.23 7.69
C ALA A 64 11.90 -3.06 6.40
N SER A 65 12.95 -3.06 5.58
CA SER A 65 12.91 -3.75 4.29
C SER A 65 13.32 -5.20 4.37
N THR A 66 12.66 -6.03 3.55
CA THR A 66 13.12 -7.38 3.24
C THR A 66 14.48 -7.37 2.51
N PRO A 67 15.16 -8.53 2.36
CA PRO A 67 16.38 -8.62 1.54
C PRO A 67 16.22 -8.13 0.09
N ASN A 68 14.99 -8.17 -0.45
CA ASN A 68 14.65 -7.69 -1.80
C ASN A 68 14.23 -6.21 -1.83
N LYS A 69 14.49 -5.45 -0.76
CA LYS A 69 14.10 -4.03 -0.62
C LYS A 69 12.59 -3.78 -0.68
N THR A 70 11.77 -4.74 -0.27
CA THR A 70 10.33 -4.54 -0.15
C THR A 70 9.95 -4.13 1.27
N VAL A 71 9.09 -3.11 1.42
CA VAL A 71 8.59 -2.62 2.72
C VAL A 71 7.06 -2.70 2.76
N VAL A 72 6.48 -3.10 3.89
CA VAL A 72 5.02 -2.95 4.11
C VAL A 72 4.79 -1.58 4.72
N LEU A 73 4.04 -0.72 4.04
CA LEU A 73 3.79 0.66 4.46
C LEU A 73 2.37 0.82 4.99
N THR A 74 2.24 1.50 6.14
CA THR A 74 0.96 2.00 6.65
C THR A 74 1.12 3.45 7.08
N VAL A 75 0.10 4.27 6.84
CA VAL A 75 0.08 5.68 7.24
C VAL A 75 -0.98 5.86 8.32
N ILE A 76 -0.61 6.44 9.45
CA ILE A 76 -1.48 6.62 10.61
C ILE A 76 -1.46 8.06 11.11
N ASN A 77 -2.56 8.47 11.74
CA ASN A 77 -2.71 9.75 12.42
C ASN A 77 -3.25 9.54 13.85
N LYS A 78 -3.38 10.62 14.62
CA LYS A 78 -3.89 10.66 15.99
C LYS A 78 -5.22 9.91 16.12
N ALA A 79 -6.17 10.16 15.23
CA ALA A 79 -7.46 9.48 15.24
C ALA A 79 -7.37 7.96 15.04
N TYR A 80 -6.29 7.46 14.43
CA TYR A 80 -6.05 6.03 14.23
C TYR A 80 -5.50 5.35 15.49
N VAL A 81 -4.81 6.09 16.35
CA VAL A 81 -4.15 5.58 17.57
C VAL A 81 -4.91 5.90 18.86
N ASP A 82 -5.74 6.93 18.84
CA ASP A 82 -6.59 7.30 19.97
C ASP A 82 -7.68 6.23 20.14
N PRO A 83 -7.84 5.68 21.35
CA PRO A 83 -8.93 4.75 21.63
C PRO A 83 -10.28 5.50 21.65
N PRO A 84 -11.40 4.82 21.35
CA PRO A 84 -12.73 5.39 21.50
C PRO A 84 -12.99 5.85 22.95
N ALA A 85 -13.92 6.79 23.12
CA ALA A 85 -14.23 7.41 24.42
C ALA A 85 -14.61 6.41 25.54
N THR A 86 -14.99 5.18 25.17
CA THR A 86 -15.09 4.06 26.10
C THR A 86 -13.72 3.37 26.20
N ALA A 87 -13.03 3.58 27.33
CA ALA A 87 -11.68 3.09 27.62
C ALA A 87 -11.49 1.56 27.54
N GLU A 88 -12.54 0.81 27.19
CA GLU A 88 -12.55 -0.65 27.08
C GLU A 88 -12.30 -1.16 25.65
N SER A 89 -12.23 -0.28 24.65
CA SER A 89 -12.04 -0.69 23.25
C SER A 89 -10.65 -0.36 22.70
N PRO A 90 -10.00 -1.29 21.95
CA PRO A 90 -8.71 -1.05 21.32
C PRO A 90 -8.80 0.04 20.24
N SER A 91 -7.71 0.78 20.01
CA SER A 91 -7.64 1.73 18.89
C SER A 91 -7.66 1.02 17.53
N MET A 92 -7.96 1.76 16.45
CA MET A 92 -7.88 1.20 15.09
C MET A 92 -6.49 0.65 14.77
N PHE A 93 -5.44 1.31 15.27
CA PHE A 93 -4.06 0.85 15.14
C PHE A 93 -3.82 -0.46 15.88
N ASP A 94 -4.38 -0.62 17.08
CA ASP A 94 -4.24 -1.86 17.85
C ASP A 94 -4.92 -3.04 17.15
N LEU A 95 -6.13 -2.83 16.60
CA LEU A 95 -6.82 -3.80 15.75
C LEU A 95 -6.08 -4.09 14.44
N PHE A 96 -5.33 -3.12 13.91
CA PHE A 96 -4.47 -3.32 12.74
C PHE A 96 -3.32 -4.28 13.05
N LEU A 97 -2.65 -4.07 14.18
CA LEU A 97 -1.57 -4.96 14.61
C LEU A 97 -2.10 -6.35 14.94
N GLU A 98 -3.25 -6.45 15.61
CA GLU A 98 -3.90 -7.74 15.94
C GLU A 98 -4.19 -8.59 14.70
N ALA A 99 -4.53 -7.96 13.57
CA ALA A 99 -4.77 -8.68 12.31
C ALA A 99 -3.53 -9.47 11.82
N PHE A 100 -2.31 -8.98 12.08
CA PHE A 100 -1.09 -9.74 11.79
C PHE A 100 -0.87 -10.92 12.75
N TRP A 101 -1.38 -10.83 13.97
CA TRP A 101 -1.27 -11.90 14.97
C TRP A 101 -2.27 -13.03 14.74
N ALA A 102 -3.49 -12.65 14.35
CA ALA A 102 -4.60 -13.56 14.07
C ALA A 102 -4.50 -14.20 12.67
N GLY A 103 -3.87 -13.53 11.71
CA GLY A 103 -3.69 -14.08 10.36
C GLY A 103 -2.70 -15.25 10.30
N GLU A 104 -2.97 -16.20 9.42
CA GLU A 104 -2.08 -17.33 9.17
C GLU A 104 -0.87 -16.88 8.34
N GLY A 105 0.34 -17.08 8.87
CA GLY A 105 1.58 -16.73 8.19
C GLY A 105 1.90 -15.23 8.08
N THR A 106 1.11 -14.34 8.70
CA THR A 106 1.27 -12.89 8.56
C THR A 106 2.15 -12.25 9.65
N ARG A 107 2.41 -12.94 10.76
CA ARG A 107 3.24 -12.42 11.87
C ARG A 107 4.62 -11.89 11.44
N PRO A 108 5.38 -12.56 10.56
CA PRO A 108 6.70 -12.06 10.12
C PRO A 108 6.62 -10.75 9.33
N LEU A 109 5.45 -10.38 8.79
CA LEU A 109 5.28 -9.12 8.06
C LEU A 109 5.41 -7.90 8.98
N VAL A 110 5.18 -8.06 10.29
CA VAL A 110 5.32 -6.97 11.27
C VAL A 110 6.75 -6.46 11.35
N GLU A 111 7.75 -7.33 11.14
CA GLU A 111 9.17 -6.93 11.13
C GLU A 111 9.49 -6.03 9.93
N ASN A 112 8.75 -6.21 8.82
CA ASN A 112 8.91 -5.44 7.59
C ASN A 112 7.89 -4.29 7.48
N LEU A 113 7.13 -4.03 8.53
CA LEU A 113 6.16 -2.94 8.60
C LEU A 113 6.86 -1.64 8.97
N LEU A 114 6.76 -0.64 8.09
CA LEU A 114 7.08 0.75 8.37
C LEU A 114 5.78 1.54 8.56
N VAL A 115 5.63 2.05 9.77
CA VAL A 115 4.51 2.89 10.18
C VAL A 115 4.89 4.36 10.00
N VAL A 116 4.18 5.01 9.11
CA VAL A 116 4.37 6.41 8.75
C VAL A 116 3.36 7.24 9.54
N ALA A 117 3.84 7.99 10.52
CA ALA A 117 3.01 8.83 11.37
C ALA A 117 3.00 10.27 10.86
N VAL A 118 1.82 10.84 10.63
CA VAL A 118 1.68 12.23 10.16
C VAL A 118 1.60 13.27 11.30
N ASP A 119 1.50 12.81 12.54
CA ASP A 119 1.49 13.65 13.75
C ASP A 119 2.30 13.00 14.88
N GLU A 120 2.55 13.79 15.92
CA GLU A 120 3.35 13.38 17.07
C GLU A 120 2.71 12.26 17.89
N THR A 121 1.40 12.34 18.16
CA THR A 121 0.69 11.33 18.95
C THR A 121 0.76 9.96 18.29
N ALA A 122 0.56 9.90 16.98
CA ALA A 122 0.70 8.67 16.20
C ALA A 122 2.13 8.13 16.20
N HIS A 123 3.12 9.03 16.10
CA HIS A 123 4.53 8.66 16.12
C HIS A 123 4.94 8.06 17.48
N GLU A 124 4.56 8.71 18.59
CA GLU A 124 4.80 8.22 19.95
C GLU A 124 4.15 6.86 20.18
N ARG A 125 2.90 6.67 19.71
CA ARG A 125 2.23 5.36 19.80
C ARG A 125 2.99 4.28 19.04
N CYS A 126 3.48 4.58 17.83
CA CYS A 126 4.27 3.64 17.06
C CYS A 126 5.56 3.22 17.80
N VAL A 127 6.28 4.21 18.35
CA VAL A 127 7.53 3.99 19.10
C VAL A 127 7.25 3.18 20.37
N PHE A 128 6.16 3.48 21.08
CA PHE A 128 5.71 2.73 22.25
C PHE A 128 5.45 1.26 21.92
N ARG A 129 4.90 0.97 20.73
CA ARG A 129 4.69 -0.39 20.21
C ARG A 129 5.99 -1.07 19.70
N ARG A 130 7.14 -0.37 19.72
CA ARG A 130 8.46 -0.86 19.28
C ARG A 130 8.51 -1.31 17.81
N LEU A 131 7.75 -0.63 16.94
CA LEU A 131 7.71 -0.90 15.51
C LEU A 131 8.78 -0.09 14.76
N ASN A 132 8.89 -0.27 13.44
CA ASN A 132 9.63 0.67 12.60
C ASN A 132 8.74 1.88 12.34
N CYS A 133 9.18 3.06 12.78
CA CYS A 133 8.41 4.28 12.76
C CYS A 133 9.13 5.34 11.94
N TYR A 134 8.38 6.13 11.19
CA TYR A 134 8.86 7.33 10.51
C TYR A 134 7.84 8.45 10.68
N ARG A 135 8.26 9.62 11.18
CA ARG A 135 7.41 10.80 11.27
C ARG A 135 7.45 11.55 9.94
N LEU A 136 6.37 11.49 9.18
CA LEU A 136 6.21 12.26 7.96
C LEU A 136 5.85 13.69 8.34
N ARG A 137 6.83 14.59 8.21
CA ARG A 137 6.61 16.03 8.36
C ARG A 137 6.11 16.59 7.03
N ALA A 138 5.17 17.55 7.08
CA ALA A 138 4.97 18.42 5.93
C ALA A 138 6.32 19.08 5.62
N GLU A 139 6.67 19.21 4.35
CA GLU A 139 7.92 19.82 3.94
C GLU A 139 8.03 21.20 4.61
N ASP A 140 8.99 21.36 5.53
CA ASP A 140 9.49 22.68 5.89
C ASP A 140 10.29 23.12 4.66
N ASP A 141 9.60 23.65 3.65
CA ASP A 141 10.29 24.20 2.49
C ASP A 141 11.27 25.27 2.99
N ASP A 142 12.53 25.16 2.57
CA ASP A 142 13.63 26.11 2.76
C ASP A 142 13.35 27.47 2.05
N SER A 143 12.09 27.72 1.72
CA SER A 143 11.50 28.90 1.11
C SER A 143 10.52 29.59 2.06
N GLY A 144 10.82 29.67 3.37
CA GLY A 144 10.32 30.73 4.25
C GLY A 144 8.81 31.00 4.28
N SER A 145 7.95 29.99 4.08
CA SER A 145 6.51 30.10 4.30
C SER A 145 6.06 28.90 5.12
N GLY A 146 5.92 29.14 6.43
CA GLY A 146 5.82 28.12 7.46
C GLY A 146 4.67 27.12 7.29
N GLY A 147 4.97 25.85 7.57
CA GLY A 147 4.00 24.77 7.69
C GLY A 147 4.38 23.74 8.75
N GLY A 148 5.31 24.09 9.65
CA GLY A 148 5.57 23.33 10.86
C GLY A 148 4.43 23.59 11.85
N ASP A 149 3.63 22.56 12.05
CA ASP A 149 2.54 22.43 13.03
C ASP A 149 1.12 22.64 12.48
N ASP A 150 0.32 21.59 12.69
CA ASP A 150 -1.12 21.46 12.48
C ASP A 150 -1.71 21.53 11.06
N PHE A 151 -1.98 20.34 10.52
CA PHE A 151 -3.05 20.05 9.54
C PHE A 151 -4.48 20.34 10.09
N SER A 152 -4.61 21.15 11.14
CA SER A 152 -5.87 21.48 11.83
C SER A 152 -6.57 22.72 11.26
N SER A 153 -5.92 23.50 10.39
CA SER A 153 -6.50 24.74 9.83
C SER A 153 -7.15 24.48 8.48
N GLU A 154 -8.38 25.00 8.28
CA GLU A 154 -9.11 24.92 7.02
C GLU A 154 -8.32 25.60 5.89
N LYS A 155 -7.83 24.81 4.93
CA LYS A 155 -7.14 25.33 3.75
C LYS A 155 -8.15 25.75 2.69
N VAL A 156 -7.87 26.87 2.03
CA VAL A 156 -8.70 27.37 0.92
C VAL A 156 -8.69 26.34 -0.21
N TYR A 157 -9.88 25.90 -0.61
CA TYR A 157 -10.05 24.94 -1.71
C TYR A 157 -9.28 25.41 -2.96
N MET A 158 -8.42 24.53 -3.49
CA MET A 158 -7.53 24.77 -4.65
C MET A 158 -6.36 25.74 -4.43
N SER A 159 -6.05 26.16 -3.20
CA SER A 159 -4.78 26.85 -2.94
C SER A 159 -3.59 25.92 -3.15
N ASP A 160 -2.40 26.47 -3.37
CA ASP A 160 -1.16 25.68 -3.46
C ASP A 160 -0.96 24.83 -2.20
N GLU A 161 -1.26 25.37 -1.02
CA GLU A 161 -1.23 24.64 0.26
C GLU A 161 -2.27 23.49 0.32
N PHE A 162 -3.46 23.68 -0.26
CA PHE A 162 -4.47 22.63 -0.35
C PHE A 162 -4.00 21.52 -1.29
N ILE A 163 -3.42 21.89 -2.43
CA ILE A 163 -2.87 20.96 -3.41
C ILE A 163 -1.65 20.22 -2.81
N GLU A 164 -0.77 20.90 -2.09
CA GLU A 164 0.34 20.29 -1.35
C GLU A 164 -0.16 19.30 -0.29
N MET A 165 -1.18 19.68 0.49
CA MET A 165 -1.88 18.77 1.40
C MET A 165 -2.48 17.56 0.68
N MET A 166 -2.88 17.67 -0.60
CA MET A 166 -3.37 16.51 -1.35
C MET A 166 -2.22 15.59 -1.83
N TRP A 167 -1.13 16.18 -2.34
CA TRP A 167 -0.06 15.43 -2.99
C TRP A 167 1.00 14.86 -2.04
N TRP A 168 1.08 15.32 -0.80
CA TRP A 168 2.09 14.90 0.18
C TRP A 168 2.26 13.38 0.33
N ARG A 169 1.16 12.62 0.46
CA ARG A 169 1.18 11.15 0.53
C ARG A 169 1.73 10.53 -0.74
N THR A 170 1.32 11.05 -1.90
CA THR A 170 1.80 10.56 -3.20
C THR A 170 3.29 10.86 -3.38
N ARG A 171 3.76 12.06 -2.99
CA ARG A 171 5.19 12.41 -3.04
C ARG A 171 6.02 11.52 -2.13
N PHE A 172 5.55 11.23 -0.92
CA PHE A 172 6.19 10.28 -0.02
C PHE A 172 6.36 8.90 -0.68
N LEU A 173 5.29 8.35 -1.25
CA LEU A 173 5.35 7.05 -1.94
C LEU A 173 6.30 7.08 -3.14
N LEU A 174 6.33 8.17 -3.90
CA LEU A 174 7.28 8.36 -5.00
C LEU A 174 8.73 8.44 -4.50
N ASP A 175 8.98 9.08 -3.35
CA ASP A 175 10.32 9.15 -2.77
C ASP A 175 10.82 7.77 -2.34
N VAL A 176 9.95 6.93 -1.77
CA VAL A 176 10.26 5.52 -1.47
C VAL A 176 10.70 4.77 -2.74
N LEU A 177 9.98 4.93 -3.85
CA LEU A 177 10.33 4.29 -5.13
C LEU A 177 11.65 4.84 -5.71
N ARG A 178 11.86 6.16 -5.65
CA ARG A 178 13.10 6.80 -6.13
C ARG A 178 14.33 6.31 -5.38
N ARG A 179 14.18 5.95 -4.11
CA ARG A 179 15.22 5.34 -3.26
C ARG A 179 15.48 3.86 -3.57
N GLY A 180 14.71 3.27 -4.49
CA GLY A 180 14.88 1.90 -4.97
C GLY A 180 14.28 0.85 -4.04
N TYR A 181 13.23 1.20 -3.30
CA TYR A 181 12.43 0.27 -2.51
C TYR A 181 11.11 0.00 -3.21
N ASP A 182 10.67 -1.26 -3.19
CA ASP A 182 9.29 -1.63 -3.50
C ASP A 182 8.45 -1.55 -2.24
N PHE A 183 7.14 -1.33 -2.37
CA PHE A 183 6.27 -1.30 -1.21
C PHE A 183 4.91 -1.97 -1.43
N ILE A 184 4.38 -2.52 -0.34
CA ILE A 184 3.00 -2.97 -0.22
C ILE A 184 2.29 -1.96 0.69
N PHE A 185 1.31 -1.23 0.17
CA PHE A 185 0.60 -0.21 0.92
C PHE A 185 -0.68 -0.77 1.55
N THR A 186 -0.80 -0.68 2.88
CA THR A 186 -2.02 -1.09 3.58
C THR A 186 -2.95 0.11 3.72
N VAL A 187 -4.08 0.09 3.00
CA VAL A 187 -5.18 1.03 3.21
C VAL A 187 -6.19 0.36 4.13
N ARG A 188 -6.46 0.93 5.30
CA ARG A 188 -7.73 0.68 6.00
C ARG A 188 -8.57 1.94 5.88
N THR A 189 -9.69 1.84 5.17
CA THR A 189 -10.64 2.94 5.06
C THR A 189 -11.37 3.11 6.39
N SER A 190 -11.36 4.33 6.95
CA SER A 190 -12.27 4.71 8.04
C SER A 190 -13.75 4.64 7.61
N ALA A 191 -14.03 4.53 6.31
CA ALA A 191 -15.37 4.29 5.75
C ALA A 191 -16.01 2.96 6.19
N PHE A 192 -15.25 2.01 6.73
CA PHE A 192 -15.81 0.79 7.33
C PHE A 192 -16.61 1.08 8.63
N LEU A 193 -16.50 2.28 9.21
CA LEU A 193 -17.20 2.66 10.44
C LEU A 193 -18.45 3.55 10.22
N SER A 194 -18.81 3.90 8.98
CA SER A 194 -20.02 4.71 8.72
C SER A 194 -21.24 3.93 8.19
N HIS A 195 -21.16 2.60 8.07
CA HIS A 195 -22.33 1.79 7.75
C HIS A 195 -22.57 0.74 8.82
N ASN A 196 -23.69 0.94 9.52
CA ASN A 196 -24.31 -0.01 10.44
C ASN A 196 -24.32 -1.43 9.86
N PHE A 197 -23.38 -2.28 10.29
CA PHE A 197 -23.57 -3.72 10.20
C PHE A 197 -24.47 -4.13 11.37
N HIS A 198 -25.76 -4.29 11.10
CA HIS A 198 -26.58 -5.21 11.89
C HIS A 198 -26.11 -6.63 11.53
N PRO A 199 -25.67 -7.45 12.50
CA PRO A 199 -25.51 -8.87 12.25
C PRO A 199 -26.90 -9.48 12.06
N ILE A 200 -27.22 -9.90 10.84
CA ILE A 200 -28.30 -10.84 10.60
C ILE A 200 -27.78 -12.20 11.09
N ILE A 201 -28.25 -12.61 12.26
CA ILE A 201 -28.37 -14.03 12.62
C ILE A 201 -29.66 -14.53 12.01
#